data_AF-A0A2E4FQ93-F1
#
_entry.id   AF-A0A2E4FQ93-F1
#
_cell.length_a   1.000
_cell.length_b   1.000
_cell.length_c   1.000
_cell.angle_alpha   90.00
_cell.angle_beta   90.00
_cell.angle_gamma   90.00
#
_symmetry.space_group_name_H-M   'P 1'
#
loop_
_entity.id
_entity.type
_entity.pdbx_description
1 polymer ?
#
loop_
_entity_poly.entity_id
_entity_poly.type
_entity_poly.pdbx_seq_one_letter_code
_entity_poly.pdbx_strand_id
1 'polypeptide(L)'
;MRRLLILSVLALLVSVPALAQGPSAKVTDLSWMTGRYSSDGLEENWAPPRGGSIASLVRGMDGDGAMNMMEFIVVEEVGNSLVLRLKQWNPGMEPRYDGFQVMNLTAIGDNSVSFKNNGDVAGLDELSYSLVGDTFTITVNGTFDIPLTRQGH
;
A
#
# COMPACT_ATOMS: atom_id res chain seq x y z
N MET A 1 42.05 3.72 56.49
CA MET A 1 41.12 4.78 56.04
C MET A 1 40.85 4.59 54.55
N ARG A 2 39.74 3.94 54.17
CA ARG A 2 39.43 3.60 52.77
C ARG A 2 38.29 4.52 52.30
N ARG A 3 38.62 5.50 51.45
CA ARG A 3 37.65 6.45 50.89
C ARG A 3 36.78 5.72 49.87
N LEU A 4 35.46 5.65 50.09
CA LEU A 4 34.48 5.21 49.09
C LEU A 4 34.21 6.37 48.12
N LEU A 5 34.61 6.19 46.86
CA LEU A 5 34.19 7.05 45.74
C LEU A 5 32.86 6.52 45.22
N ILE A 6 31.80 7.32 45.36
CA ILE A 6 30.48 7.03 44.80
C ILE A 6 30.51 7.42 43.31
N LEU A 7 30.50 6.42 42.42
CA LEU A 7 30.29 6.65 40.99
C LEU A 7 28.82 7.01 40.75
N SER A 8 28.56 8.23 40.30
CA SER A 8 27.26 8.64 39.76
C SER A 8 27.26 8.36 38.26
N VAL A 9 26.59 7.29 37.83
CA VAL A 9 26.36 7.00 36.41
C VAL A 9 25.13 7.80 35.98
N LEU A 10 25.37 8.89 35.25
CA LEU A 10 24.33 9.66 34.58
C LEU A 10 23.88 8.87 33.35
N ALA A 11 22.70 8.23 33.42
CA ALA A 11 22.12 7.54 32.28
C ALA A 11 21.66 8.56 31.23
N LEU A 12 22.43 8.72 30.16
CA LEU A 12 22.02 9.46 28.97
C LEU A 12 20.90 8.65 28.28
N LEU A 13 19.67 9.17 28.34
CA LEU A 13 18.58 8.72 27.47
C LEU A 13 18.94 9.15 26.04
N VAL A 14 19.54 8.24 25.28
CA VAL A 14 19.73 8.41 23.84
C VAL A 14 18.35 8.23 23.20
N SER A 15 17.73 9.34 22.79
CA SER A 15 16.55 9.32 21.94
C SER A 15 16.94 8.67 20.63
N VAL A 16 16.66 7.38 20.48
CA VAL A 16 16.76 6.68 19.21
C VAL A 16 15.76 7.35 18.27
N PRO A 17 16.18 7.87 17.09
CA PRO A 17 15.22 8.35 16.13
C PRO A 17 14.33 7.16 15.76
N ALA A 18 13.05 7.23 16.15
CA ALA A 18 12.06 6.32 15.61
C ALA A 18 12.14 6.46 14.09
N LEU A 19 12.56 5.41 13.39
CA LEU A 19 12.30 5.29 11.97
C LEU A 19 10.82 5.60 11.81
N ALA A 20 10.50 6.70 11.13
CA ALA A 20 9.16 7.26 11.11
C ALA A 20 8.20 6.19 10.61
N GLN A 21 7.54 5.50 11.54
CA GLN A 21 6.42 4.64 11.25
C GLN A 21 5.38 5.53 10.57
N GLY A 22 4.82 5.05 9.46
CA GLY A 22 3.72 5.74 8.79
C GLY A 22 2.59 6.10 9.77
N PRO A 23 1.64 6.95 9.35
CA PRO A 23 0.55 7.37 10.23
C PRO A 23 -0.18 6.15 10.84
N SER A 24 -0.76 6.37 12.02
CA SER A 24 -1.54 5.35 12.71
C SER A 24 -2.77 5.00 11.87
N ALA A 25 -3.01 3.72 11.55
CA ALA A 25 -4.13 3.30 10.73
C ALA A 25 -4.50 1.82 10.93
N LYS A 26 -5.73 1.47 10.55
CA LYS A 26 -6.31 0.12 10.53
C LYS A 26 -6.85 -0.20 9.16
N VAL A 27 -6.90 -1.48 8.77
CA VAL A 27 -7.43 -1.86 7.44
C VAL A 27 -8.91 -1.54 7.29
N THR A 28 -9.64 -1.40 8.40
CA THR A 28 -11.04 -0.94 8.41
C THR A 28 -11.20 0.50 7.93
N ASP A 29 -10.16 1.33 8.06
CA ASP A 29 -10.14 2.70 7.54
C ASP A 29 -10.14 2.71 6.00
N LEU A 30 -9.78 1.59 5.37
CA LEU A 30 -9.80 1.38 3.92
C LEU A 30 -11.10 0.74 3.43
N SER A 31 -12.13 0.64 4.27
CA SER A 31 -13.41 0.00 3.90
C SER A 31 -14.07 0.62 2.66
N TRP A 32 -13.86 1.92 2.42
CA TRP A 32 -14.34 2.64 1.25
C TRP A 32 -13.78 2.12 -0.08
N MET A 33 -12.61 1.45 -0.06
CA MET A 33 -12.01 0.85 -1.25
C MET A 33 -12.80 -0.37 -1.72
N THR A 34 -13.56 -1.04 -0.84
CA THR A 34 -14.32 -2.26 -1.18
C THR A 34 -15.22 -2.04 -2.40
N GLY A 35 -15.07 -2.90 -3.41
CA GLY A 35 -15.86 -2.80 -4.62
C GLY A 35 -15.19 -3.39 -5.85
N ARG A 36 -15.86 -3.21 -6.98
CA ARG A 36 -15.38 -3.58 -8.31
C ARG A 36 -15.26 -2.29 -9.10
N TYR A 37 -14.11 -2.05 -9.72
CA TYR A 37 -13.85 -0.85 -10.49
C TYR A 37 -13.24 -1.21 -11.82
N SER A 38 -13.61 -0.50 -12.88
CA SER A 38 -13.02 -0.74 -14.19
C SER A 38 -13.01 0.49 -15.08
N SER A 39 -12.13 0.42 -16.07
CA SER A 39 -12.06 1.22 -17.29
C SER A 39 -11.81 0.29 -18.48
N ASP A 40 -11.60 0.83 -19.67
CA ASP A 40 -11.28 0.01 -20.86
C ASP A 40 -9.96 -0.76 -20.72
N GLY A 41 -9.00 -0.24 -19.96
CA GLY A 41 -7.64 -0.79 -19.85
C GLY A 41 -7.31 -1.51 -18.54
N LEU A 42 -8.17 -1.40 -17.53
CA LEU A 42 -7.87 -1.91 -16.18
C LEU A 42 -9.15 -2.27 -15.44
N GLU A 43 -9.15 -3.43 -14.80
CA GLU A 43 -10.14 -3.88 -13.80
C GLU A 43 -9.42 -4.04 -12.46
N GLU A 44 -10.00 -3.51 -11.39
CA GLU A 44 -9.48 -3.68 -10.03
C GLU A 44 -10.63 -4.01 -9.06
N ASN A 45 -10.50 -5.10 -8.31
CA ASN A 45 -11.53 -5.58 -7.39
C ASN A 45 -10.98 -5.74 -5.97
N TRP A 46 -11.49 -4.93 -5.05
CA TRP A 46 -11.12 -4.94 -3.64
C TRP A 46 -12.13 -5.75 -2.81
N ALA A 47 -11.62 -6.74 -2.09
CA ALA A 47 -12.39 -7.45 -1.07
C ALA A 47 -12.64 -6.56 0.16
N PRO A 48 -13.69 -6.81 0.97
CA PRO A 48 -13.87 -6.11 2.24
C PRO A 48 -12.71 -6.38 3.22
N PRO A 49 -12.32 -5.41 4.06
CA PRO A 49 -11.30 -5.63 5.08
C PRO A 49 -11.74 -6.70 6.08
N ARG A 50 -10.86 -7.67 6.37
CA ARG A 50 -11.11 -8.77 7.31
C ARG A 50 -9.81 -9.31 7.88
N GLY A 51 -9.79 -9.60 9.18
CA GLY A 51 -8.67 -10.31 9.80
C GLY A 51 -7.34 -9.55 9.78
N GLY A 52 -7.38 -8.21 9.74
CA GLY A 52 -6.17 -7.36 9.67
C GLY A 52 -5.60 -7.15 8.28
N SER A 53 -6.33 -7.56 7.22
CA SER A 53 -5.96 -7.29 5.83
C SER A 53 -7.13 -6.83 4.95
N ILE A 54 -6.80 -6.20 3.83
CA ILE A 54 -7.67 -5.97 2.66
C ILE A 54 -6.86 -6.34 1.41
N ALA A 55 -7.50 -6.93 0.40
CA ALA A 55 -6.80 -7.43 -0.79
C ALA A 55 -7.51 -7.04 -2.08
N SER A 56 -6.71 -6.88 -3.14
CA SER A 56 -7.15 -6.51 -4.49
C SER A 56 -6.67 -7.51 -5.52
N LEU A 57 -7.51 -7.80 -6.51
CA LEU A 57 -7.12 -8.44 -7.76
C LEU A 57 -7.27 -7.43 -8.91
N VAL A 58 -6.18 -7.20 -9.62
CA VAL A 58 -6.09 -6.25 -10.73
C VAL A 58 -5.83 -7.01 -12.03
N ARG A 59 -6.58 -6.69 -13.09
CA ARG A 59 -6.35 -7.19 -14.45
C ARG A 59 -6.13 -6.01 -15.39
N GLY A 60 -5.00 -6.00 -16.09
CA GLY A 60 -4.71 -5.06 -17.16
C GLY A 60 -5.05 -5.65 -18.53
N MET A 61 -5.50 -4.78 -19.44
CA MET A 61 -5.78 -5.08 -20.83
C MET A 61 -4.83 -4.28 -21.73
N ASP A 62 -4.46 -4.83 -22.89
CA ASP A 62 -3.83 -4.08 -23.96
C ASP A 62 -4.85 -3.35 -24.85
N GLY A 63 -4.38 -2.66 -25.89
CA GLY A 63 -5.22 -1.88 -26.79
C GLY A 63 -6.21 -2.71 -27.61
N ASP A 64 -6.01 -4.02 -27.72
CA ASP A 64 -6.91 -4.96 -28.40
C ASP A 64 -7.89 -5.63 -27.40
N GLY A 65 -7.80 -5.28 -26.12
CA GLY A 65 -8.62 -5.84 -25.05
C GLY A 65 -8.13 -7.19 -24.52
N ALA A 66 -6.96 -7.67 -24.95
CA ALA A 66 -6.39 -8.91 -24.42
C ALA A 66 -5.74 -8.65 -23.05
N MET A 67 -5.83 -9.63 -22.16
CA MET A 67 -5.19 -9.52 -20.84
C MET A 67 -3.66 -9.46 -20.99
N ASN A 68 -3.03 -8.42 -20.43
CA ASN A 68 -1.59 -8.18 -20.55
C ASN A 68 -0.86 -8.15 -19.18
N MET A 69 -1.60 -8.03 -18.09
CA MET A 69 -1.09 -8.02 -16.72
C MET A 69 -2.13 -8.56 -15.73
N MET A 70 -1.67 -9.32 -14.74
CA MET A 70 -2.39 -9.59 -13.50
C MET A 70 -1.57 -9.02 -12.35
N GLU A 71 -2.22 -8.40 -11.37
CA GLU A 71 -1.59 -7.96 -10.14
C GLU A 71 -2.43 -8.36 -8.93
N PHE A 72 -1.75 -8.75 -7.86
CA PHE A 72 -2.37 -9.05 -6.58
C PHE A 72 -1.78 -8.13 -5.53
N ILE A 73 -2.66 -7.41 -4.84
CA ILE A 73 -2.28 -6.44 -3.81
C ILE A 73 -2.86 -6.90 -2.48
N VAL A 74 -2.07 -6.80 -1.43
CA VAL A 74 -2.54 -6.99 -0.04
C VAL A 74 -2.07 -5.81 0.78
N VAL A 75 -2.97 -5.18 1.53
CA VAL A 75 -2.63 -4.21 2.57
C VAL A 75 -2.88 -4.86 3.92
N GLU A 76 -1.88 -4.85 4.80
CA GLU A 76 -1.89 -5.54 6.10
C GLU A 76 -1.52 -4.59 7.23
N GLU A 77 -2.09 -4.83 8.42
CA GLU A 77 -1.67 -4.15 9.64
C GLU A 77 -0.28 -4.64 10.07
N VAL A 78 0.67 -3.71 10.22
CA VAL A 78 2.02 -3.97 10.73
C VAL A 78 2.33 -2.97 11.84
N GLY A 79 2.36 -3.47 13.08
CA GLY A 79 2.44 -2.61 14.26
C GLY A 79 1.19 -1.73 14.39
N ASN A 80 1.38 -0.41 14.34
CA ASN A 80 0.29 0.58 14.40
C ASN A 80 -0.02 1.22 13.04
N SER A 81 0.53 0.71 11.93
CA SER A 81 0.34 1.29 10.60
C SER A 81 0.00 0.21 9.58
N LEU A 82 -0.03 0.58 8.30
CA LEU A 82 -0.34 -0.29 7.18
C LEU A 82 0.87 -0.47 6.26
N VAL A 83 0.99 -1.67 5.70
CA VAL A 83 1.97 -2.00 4.66
C VAL A 83 1.23 -2.60 3.48
N LEU A 84 1.46 -2.04 2.29
CA LEU A 84 0.98 -2.57 1.02
C LEU A 84 2.05 -3.48 0.42
N ARG A 85 1.65 -4.64 -0.07
CA ARG A 85 2.48 -5.57 -0.84
C ARG A 85 1.80 -5.85 -2.16
N LEU A 86 2.55 -5.78 -3.26
CA LEU A 86 2.04 -6.15 -4.58
C LEU A 86 2.98 -7.08 -5.33
N LYS A 87 2.40 -7.85 -6.25
CA LYS A 87 3.10 -8.70 -7.20
C LYS A 87 2.37 -8.69 -8.53
N GLN A 88 3.15 -8.68 -9.61
CA GLN A 88 2.64 -8.66 -10.98
C GLN A 88 3.05 -9.91 -11.76
N TRP A 89 2.18 -10.33 -12.67
CA TRP A 89 2.39 -11.44 -13.59
C TRP A 89 1.97 -11.07 -15.02
N ASN A 90 2.71 -11.58 -15.98
CA ASN A 90 2.32 -11.68 -17.39
C ASN A 90 1.27 -12.80 -17.57
N PRO A 91 0.64 -12.89 -18.76
CA PRO A 91 -0.21 -14.03 -19.10
C PRO A 91 0.49 -15.37 -18.86
N GLY A 92 -0.26 -16.36 -18.35
CA GLY A 92 0.30 -17.67 -17.99
C GLY A 92 0.96 -17.73 -16.60
N MET A 93 0.73 -16.73 -15.73
CA MET A 93 1.32 -16.64 -14.39
C MET A 93 2.87 -16.54 -14.40
N GLU A 94 3.45 -16.01 -15.47
CA GLU A 94 4.87 -15.69 -15.51
C GLU A 94 5.12 -14.43 -14.65
N PRO A 95 5.97 -14.48 -13.60
CA PRO A 95 6.28 -13.30 -12.80
C PRO A 95 6.87 -12.18 -13.66
N ARG A 96 6.34 -10.96 -13.54
CA ARG A 96 6.84 -9.81 -14.32
C ARG A 96 8.14 -9.23 -13.75
N TYR A 97 8.30 -9.33 -12.43
CA TYR A 97 9.48 -8.91 -11.67
C TYR A 97 9.78 -9.95 -10.59
N ASP A 98 10.97 -9.90 -10.00
CA ASP A 98 11.32 -10.74 -8.85
C ASP A 98 10.77 -10.16 -7.53
N GLY A 99 10.43 -11.03 -6.58
CA GLY A 99 9.97 -10.62 -5.25
C GLY A 99 8.64 -9.85 -5.22
N PHE A 100 8.26 -9.39 -4.04
CA PHE A 100 7.12 -8.50 -3.85
C PHE A 100 7.61 -7.08 -3.73
N GLN A 101 6.89 -6.13 -4.31
CA GLN A 101 7.10 -4.75 -3.98
C GLN A 101 6.41 -4.46 -2.64
N VAL A 102 7.13 -3.79 -1.73
CA VAL A 102 6.65 -3.47 -0.37
C VAL A 102 6.62 -1.96 -0.20
N MET A 103 5.46 -1.43 0.19
CA MET A 103 5.23 0.00 0.33
C MET A 103 4.68 0.33 1.72
N ASN A 104 5.24 1.37 2.33
CA ASN A 104 4.82 1.87 3.64
C ASN A 104 3.78 2.97 3.48
N LEU A 105 2.79 2.99 4.37
CA LEU A 105 1.79 4.07 4.43
C LEU A 105 2.48 5.43 4.67
N THR A 106 2.10 6.43 3.88
CA THR A 106 2.60 7.81 4.01
C THR A 106 1.50 8.82 4.34
N ALA A 107 0.27 8.57 3.87
CA ALA A 107 -0.89 9.41 4.15
C ALA A 107 -2.19 8.60 4.14
N ILE A 108 -3.17 9.03 4.93
CA ILE A 108 -4.52 8.49 4.95
C ILE A 108 -5.51 9.61 5.26
N GLY A 109 -6.67 9.58 4.60
CA GLY A 109 -7.82 10.47 4.83
C GLY A 109 -9.12 9.71 4.66
N ASP A 110 -10.25 10.42 4.67
CA ASP A 110 -11.60 9.80 4.69
C ASP A 110 -11.84 8.84 3.50
N ASN A 111 -11.42 9.24 2.30
CA ASN A 111 -11.53 8.44 1.07
C ASN A 111 -10.25 8.53 0.22
N SER A 112 -9.10 8.61 0.89
CA SER A 112 -7.80 8.59 0.22
C SER A 112 -6.73 7.89 1.05
N VAL A 113 -5.77 7.27 0.38
CA VAL A 113 -4.62 6.61 1.02
C VAL A 113 -3.41 6.64 0.08
N SER A 114 -2.22 6.81 0.64
CA SER A 114 -0.96 6.87 -0.11
C SER A 114 0.08 5.94 0.51
N PHE A 115 0.79 5.20 -0.35
CA PHE A 115 1.87 4.30 0.02
C PHE A 115 3.11 4.61 -0.80
N LYS A 116 4.29 4.54 -0.17
CA LYS A 116 5.58 4.76 -0.82
C LYS A 116 6.46 3.54 -0.72
N ASN A 117 7.15 3.21 -1.82
CA ASN A 117 8.10 2.10 -1.85
C ASN A 117 9.15 2.21 -0.73
N ASN A 118 9.38 1.11 -0.03
CA ASN A 118 10.39 1.05 1.03
C ASN A 118 11.83 0.98 0.48
N GLY A 119 11.99 0.70 -0.83
CA GLY A 119 13.26 0.66 -1.52
C GLY A 119 13.93 -0.72 -1.58
N ASP A 120 13.35 -1.76 -0.99
CA ASP A 120 13.93 -3.12 -0.99
C ASP A 120 13.85 -3.77 -2.37
N VAL A 121 12.78 -3.50 -3.12
CA VAL A 121 12.55 -3.99 -4.48
C VAL A 121 12.25 -2.80 -5.38
N ALA A 122 12.97 -2.70 -6.50
CA ALA A 122 12.72 -1.67 -7.51
C ALA A 122 11.32 -1.84 -8.11
N GLY A 123 10.64 -0.73 -8.40
CA GLY A 123 9.26 -0.73 -8.89
C GLY A 123 8.69 0.67 -8.88
N LEU A 124 7.37 0.77 -8.69
CA LEU A 124 6.68 2.06 -8.53
C LEU A 124 7.23 2.82 -7.32
N ASP A 125 7.42 4.13 -7.40
CA ASP A 125 7.89 4.91 -6.25
C ASP A 125 6.75 5.13 -5.24
N GLU A 126 5.53 5.36 -5.75
CA GLU A 126 4.35 5.68 -4.96
C GLU A 126 3.07 5.13 -5.61
N LEU A 127 2.14 4.66 -4.77
CA LEU A 127 0.78 4.34 -5.15
C LEU A 127 -0.18 5.04 -4.20
N SER A 128 -1.10 5.81 -4.75
CA SER A 128 -2.19 6.41 -4.01
C SER A 128 -3.53 5.99 -4.59
N TYR A 129 -4.54 5.91 -3.72
CA TYR A 129 -5.92 5.62 -4.10
C TYR A 129 -6.82 6.71 -3.55
N SER A 130 -7.86 7.07 -4.30
CA SER A 130 -8.92 7.94 -3.82
C SER A 130 -10.27 7.58 -4.40
N LEU A 131 -11.34 7.94 -3.70
CA LEU A 131 -12.71 7.75 -4.18
C LEU A 131 -13.49 9.05 -4.07
N VAL A 132 -14.03 9.53 -5.19
CA VAL A 132 -14.91 10.69 -5.26
C VAL A 132 -16.16 10.33 -6.06
N GLY A 133 -17.30 10.23 -5.38
CA GLY A 133 -18.51 9.67 -5.98
C GLY A 133 -18.26 8.21 -6.39
N ASP A 134 -18.46 7.91 -7.67
CA ASP A 134 -18.21 6.58 -8.24
C ASP A 134 -16.84 6.45 -8.93
N THR A 135 -16.02 7.51 -8.90
CA THR A 135 -14.69 7.50 -9.52
C THR A 135 -13.65 7.08 -8.49
N PHE A 136 -13.07 5.89 -8.69
CA PHE A 136 -11.95 5.37 -7.94
C PHE A 136 -10.66 5.64 -8.72
N THR A 137 -9.80 6.52 -8.21
CA THR A 137 -8.58 6.94 -8.91
C THR A 137 -7.38 6.27 -8.27
N ILE A 138 -6.56 5.62 -9.11
CA ILE A 138 -5.21 5.17 -8.76
C ILE A 138 -4.24 6.24 -9.25
N THR A 139 -3.45 6.83 -8.36
CA THR A 139 -2.39 7.77 -8.72
C THR A 139 -1.04 7.07 -8.59
N VAL A 140 -0.36 6.90 -9.71
CA VAL A 140 0.96 6.27 -9.80
C VAL A 140 2.04 7.35 -9.75
N ASN A 141 3.03 7.18 -8.87
CA ASN A 141 4.18 8.07 -8.70
C ASN A 141 3.77 9.55 -8.53
N GLY A 142 2.61 9.81 -7.92
CA GLY A 142 2.08 11.16 -7.67
C GLY A 142 1.76 11.99 -8.91
N THR A 143 1.84 11.42 -10.12
CA THR A 143 1.83 12.19 -11.38
C THR A 143 0.94 11.61 -12.46
N PHE A 144 0.58 10.32 -12.37
CA PHE A 144 -0.24 9.65 -13.37
C PHE A 144 -1.50 9.07 -12.75
N ASP A 145 -2.65 9.65 -13.10
CA ASP A 145 -3.96 9.22 -12.61
C ASP A 145 -4.60 8.21 -13.56
N ILE A 146 -5.11 7.13 -12.99
CA ILE A 146 -5.91 6.10 -13.66
C ILE A 146 -7.30 6.12 -13.02
N PRO A 147 -8.27 6.83 -13.60
CA PRO A 147 -9.63 6.84 -13.09
C PRO A 147 -10.35 5.54 -13.50
N LEU A 148 -10.94 4.86 -12.52
CA LEU A 148 -11.80 3.71 -12.69
C LEU A 148 -13.21 4.04 -12.24
N THR A 149 -14.21 3.49 -12.92
CA THR A 149 -15.61 3.66 -12.55
C THR A 149 -16.05 2.49 -11.68
N ARG A 150 -16.70 2.79 -10.55
CA ARG A 150 -17.36 1.78 -9.70
C ARG A 150 -18.42 1.05 -10.52
N GLN A 151 -18.35 -0.27 -10.50
CA GLN A 151 -19.31 -1.14 -11.17
C GLN A 151 -20.48 -1.45 -10.22
N GLY A 152 -21.70 -1.43 -10.75
CA GLY A 152 -22.90 -1.78 -10.01
C GLY A 152 -22.87 -3.23 -9.50
N HIS A 153 -23.55 -3.47 -8.37
CA HIS A 153 -23.68 -4.78 -7.75
C HIS A 153 -24.45 -5.78 -8.63
#